data_AF-X5PSC5-F1
#
_entry.id   AF-X5PSC5-F1
#
_cell.length_a   1.000
_cell.length_b   1.000
_cell.length_c   1.000
_cell.angle_alpha   90.00
_cell.angle_beta   90.00
_cell.angle_gamma   90.00
#
_symmetry.space_group_name_H-M   'P 1'
#
loop_
_entity.id
_entity.type
_entity.pdbx_description
1 polymer ?
#
loop_
_entity_poly.entity_id
_entity_poly.type
_entity_poly.pdbx_seq_one_letter_code
_entity_poly.pdbx_strand_id
1 'polypeptide(L)' 'MSAGALAKKLNLPRTRIERIAKEEIGLTPDTALRLARFFNTTPEFWMNFQQAYELETEAKKLAPELEKIEPLEAAA' A
#
# COMPACT_ATOMS: atom_id res chain seq x y z
N MET A 1 -10.78 -13.08 13.40
CA MET A 1 -10.08 -14.02 12.49
C MET A 1 -8.59 -13.89 12.74
N SER A 2 -7.82 -14.98 12.87
CA SER A 2 -6.36 -14.88 13.07
C SER A 2 -5.61 -14.66 11.74
N ALA A 3 -4.38 -14.15 11.80
CA ALA A 3 -3.53 -13.98 10.61
C ALA A 3 -3.34 -15.29 9.83
N GLY A 4 -3.17 -16.42 10.54
CA GLY A 4 -3.09 -17.75 9.92
C GLY A 4 -4.40 -18.18 9.24
N ALA A 5 -5.56 -17.86 9.83
CA ALA A 5 -6.85 -18.17 9.22
C ALA A 5 -7.09 -17.36 7.94
N LEU A 6 -6.72 -16.07 7.94
CA LEU A 6 -6.80 -15.22 6.76
C LEU A 6 -5.84 -15.70 5.66
N ALA A 7 -4.57 -15.96 6.01
CA ALA A 7 -3.55 -16.42 5.07
C ALA A 7 -3.98 -17.69 4.31
N LYS A 8 -4.58 -18.66 5.01
CA LYS A 8 -5.15 -19.86 4.37
C LYS A 8 -6.25 -19.53 3.38
N LYS A 9 -7.17 -18.62 3.72
CA LYS A 9 -8.28 -18.20 2.85
C LYS A 9 -7.79 -17.41 1.62
N LEU A 10 -6.68 -16.68 1.74
CA LEU A 10 -6.08 -15.91 0.65
C LEU A 10 -5.07 -16.72 -0.19
N ASN A 11 -4.77 -17.97 0.20
CA ASN A 11 -3.68 -18.76 -0.36
C ASN A 11 -2.34 -17.99 -0.36
N LEU A 12 -1.98 -17.46 0.82
CA LEU A 12 -0.75 -16.70 1.07
C LEU A 12 0.03 -17.31 2.25
N PRO A 13 1.36 -17.12 2.31
CA PRO A 13 2.12 -17.45 3.50
C PRO A 13 1.61 -16.67 4.71
N ARG A 14 1.46 -17.34 5.87
CA ARG A 14 1.07 -16.70 7.14
C ARG A 14 1.99 -15.53 7.48
N THR A 15 3.30 -15.71 7.28
CA THR A 15 4.31 -14.68 7.53
C THR A 15 4.06 -13.41 6.72
N ARG A 16 3.54 -13.50 5.49
CA ARG A 16 3.21 -12.32 4.69
C ARG A 16 2.12 -11.49 5.36
N ILE A 17 1.03 -12.13 5.80
CA ILE A 17 -0.07 -11.44 6.48
C ILE A 17 0.38 -10.85 7.81
N GLU A 18 1.21 -11.58 8.58
CA GLU A 18 1.74 -11.08 9.84
C GLU A 18 2.64 -9.86 9.66
N ARG A 19 3.52 -9.86 8.65
CA ARG A 19 4.42 -8.73 8.38
C ARG A 19 3.67 -7.51 7.86
N ILE A 20 2.63 -7.69 7.04
CA ILE A 20 1.73 -6.59 6.63
C ILE A 20 0.99 -6.02 7.86
N ALA A 21 0.42 -6.89 8.71
CA ALA A 21 -0.30 -6.46 9.90
C ALA A 21 0.58 -5.77 10.95
N LYS A 22 1.90 -6.02 10.92
CA LYS A 22 2.91 -5.34 11.74
C LYS A 22 3.54 -4.13 11.05
N GLU A 23 3.07 -3.77 9.85
CA GLU A 23 3.60 -2.64 9.07
C GLU A 23 5.08 -2.78 8.69
N GLU A 24 5.62 -4.00 8.71
CA GLU A 24 7.02 -4.29 8.36
C GLU A 24 7.24 -4.32 6.85
N ILE A 25 6.19 -4.57 6.07
CA ILE A 25 6.19 -4.54 4.61
C ILE A 25 4.93 -3.86 4.10
N GLY A 26 5.05 -3.19 2.96
CA GLY A 26 3.91 -2.66 2.22
C GLY A 26 3.05 -3.75 1.58
N LEU A 27 1.86 -3.35 1.16
CA LEU A 27 0.95 -4.18 0.40
C LEU A 27 1.35 -4.25 -1.08
N THR A 28 1.40 -5.45 -1.64
CA THR A 28 1.65 -5.66 -3.08
C THR A 28 0.33 -5.77 -3.87
N PRO A 29 0.32 -5.50 -5.19
CA PRO A 29 -0.86 -5.71 -6.04
C PRO A 29 -1.43 -7.15 -5.98
N ASP A 30 -0.57 -8.18 -5.93
CA ASP A 30 -1.00 -9.58 -5.73
C ASP A 30 -1.78 -9.76 -4.42
N THR A 31 -1.32 -9.15 -3.34
CA THR A 31 -2.01 -9.23 -2.04
C THR A 31 -3.31 -8.43 -2.06
N ALA A 32 -3.31 -7.25 -2.70
CA ALA A 32 -4.51 -6.43 -2.88
C ALA A 32 -5.61 -7.16 -3.66
N LEU A 33 -5.26 -7.83 -4.78
CA LEU A 33 -6.20 -8.63 -5.58
C LEU A 33 -6.84 -9.76 -4.76
N ARG A 34 -6.04 -10.43 -3.93
CA ARG A 34 -6.52 -11.52 -3.06
C ARG A 34 -7.43 -11.01 -1.96
N LEU A 35 -7.04 -9.92 -1.30
CA LEU A 35 -7.86 -9.27 -0.27
C LEU A 35 -9.19 -8.79 -0.86
N ALA A 36 -9.15 -8.15 -2.03
CA ALA A 36 -10.33 -7.69 -2.76
C ALA A 36 -11.30 -8.83 -3.05
N ARG A 37 -10.78 -9.94 -3.61
CA ARG A 37 -11.60 -11.13 -3.89
C ARG A 37 -12.21 -11.72 -2.62
N PHE A 38 -11.48 -11.73 -1.51
CA PHE A 38 -11.92 -12.33 -0.26
C PHE A 38 -12.93 -11.48 0.52
N PHE A 39 -12.70 -10.17 0.60
CA PHE A 39 -13.53 -9.23 1.34
C PHE A 39 -14.64 -8.59 0.51
N ASN A 40 -14.79 -8.98 -0.77
CA ASN A 40 -15.73 -8.39 -1.71
C ASN A 40 -15.55 -6.86 -1.82
N THR A 41 -14.28 -6.44 -1.95
CA THR A 41 -13.87 -5.05 -2.19
C THR A 41 -13.16 -4.95 -3.54
N THR A 42 -12.59 -3.78 -3.85
CA THR A 42 -11.75 -3.61 -5.04
C THR A 42 -10.26 -3.65 -4.66
N PRO A 43 -9.35 -4.02 -5.59
CA PRO A 43 -7.90 -3.93 -5.35
C PRO A 43 -7.45 -2.49 -5.10
N GLU A 44 -8.06 -1.52 -5.77
CA GLU A 44 -7.77 -0.09 -5.64
C GLU A 44 -8.06 0.40 -4.22
N PHE A 45 -9.12 -0.10 -3.57
CA PHE A 45 -9.39 0.21 -2.16
C PHE A 45 -8.17 -0.05 -1.27
N TRP A 46 -7.48 -1.17 -1.50
CA TRP A 46 -6.31 -1.53 -0.72
C TRP A 46 -5.04 -0.78 -1.18
N MET A 47 -4.86 -0.65 -2.50
CA MET A 47 -3.69 0.03 -3.06
C MET A 47 -3.69 1.55 -2.80
N ASN A 48 -4.85 2.18 -2.63
CA ASN A 48 -4.95 3.58 -2.28
C ASN A 48 -4.31 3.88 -0.91
N PHE A 49 -4.44 2.98 0.07
CA PHE A 49 -3.75 3.12 1.36
C PHE A 49 -2.23 3.01 1.20
N GLN A 50 -1.78 2.04 0.41
CA GLN A 50 -0.35 1.86 0.14
C GLN A 50 0.23 3.09 -0.56
N GLN A 51 -0.43 3.59 -1.60
CA GLN A 51 -0.01 4.77 -2.34
C GLN A 51 0.01 6.02 -1.46
N ALA A 52 -1.04 6.24 -0.65
CA ALA A 52 -1.10 7.39 0.25
C ALA A 52 0.06 7.38 1.25
N TYR A 53 0.36 6.23 1.86
CA TYR A 53 1.48 6.09 2.79
C TYR A 53 2.84 6.31 2.11
N GLU A 54 3.05 5.74 0.93
CA GLU A 54 4.28 5.92 0.16
C GLU A 54 4.48 7.39 -0.21
N LEU A 55 3.45 8.07 -0.72
CA LEU A 55 3.50 9.48 -1.06
C LEU A 55 3.78 10.35 0.17
N GLU A 56 3.09 10.13 1.29
CA GLU A 56 3.29 10.92 2.50
C GLU A 56 4.69 10.74 3.07
N THR A 57 5.17 9.50 3.17
CA THR A 57 6.49 9.22 3.74
C THR A 57 7.62 9.70 2.85
N GLU A 58 7.49 9.55 1.53
CA GLU A 58 8.51 9.99 0.59
C GLU A 58 8.51 11.52 0.43
N ALA A 59 7.34 12.16 0.40
CA ALA A 59 7.25 13.63 0.39
C ALA A 59 7.94 14.25 1.61
N LYS A 60 7.77 13.66 2.81
CA LYS A 60 8.47 14.14 4.02
C LYS A 60 10.00 14.01 3.91
N LYS A 61 10.50 12.93 3.32
CA LYS A 61 11.96 12.72 3.13
C LYS A 61 12.52 13.68 2.09
N LEU A 62 11.80 13.88 1.00
CA LEU A 62 12.24 14.68 -0.15
C LEU A 62 11.90 16.17 -0.01
N ALA A 63 11.24 16.59 1.07
CA ALA A 63 10.76 17.97 1.23
C ALA A 63 11.81 19.05 0.86
N PRO A 64 13.06 19.00 1.35
CA PRO A 64 14.08 20.00 0.99
C PRO A 64 14.48 19.97 -0.48
N GLU A 65 14.41 18.82 -1.16
CA GLU A 65 14.72 18.72 -2.58
C GLU A 65 13.54 19.17 -3.45
N LEU A 66 12.31 18.85 -3.03
CA LEU A 66 11.09 19.28 -3.72
C LEU A 66 10.93 20.80 -3.71
N GLU A 67 11.33 21.48 -2.63
CA GLU A 67 11.31 22.96 -2.54
C GLU A 67 12.21 23.65 -3.58
N LYS A 68 13.22 22.95 -4.11
CA LYS A 68 14.14 23.49 -5.13
C LYS A 68 13.62 23.31 -6.56
N ILE A 69 12.54 22.55 -6.75
CA ILE A 69 11.98 22.27 -8.08
C ILE A 69 11.02 23.40 -8.45
N GLU A 70 11.40 24.20 -9.44
CA GLU A 70 10.52 25.21 -10.01
C GLU A 70 9.43 24.52 -10.86
N PRO A 71 8.13 24.71 -10.54
CA PRO A 71 7.05 24.17 -11.36
C PRO A 71 7.07 24.77 -12.75
N LEU A 72 6.76 23.97 -13.77
CA LEU A 72 6.52 24.50 -15.10
C LEU A 72 5.29 25.41 -15.05
N GLU A 73 5.45 26.68 -15.37
CA GLU A 73 4.34 27.60 -15.61
C GLU A 73 3.42 26.98 -16.67
N ALA A 74 2.18 26.67 -16.29
CA ALA A 74 1.18 26.17 -17.22
C ALA A 74 0.84 27.31 -18.20
N ALA A 75 0.89 27.05 -19.51
CA ALA A 75 0.36 27.97 -20.49
C ALA A 75 -1.14 28.21 -20.19
N ALA A 76 -1.49 29.47 -19.95
CA ALA A 76 -2.86 29.93 -19.72
C ALA A 76 -3.78 29.64 -20.91
#